data_AF-A0A396ZID9-F1
#
_entry.id   AF-A0A396ZID9-F1
#
_cell.length_a   1.000
_cell.length_b   1.000
_cell.length_c   1.000
_cell.angle_alpha   90.00
_cell.angle_beta   90.00
_cell.angle_gamma   90.00
#
_symmetry.space_group_name_H-M   'P 1'
#
loop_
_entity.id
_entity.type
_entity.pdbx_description
1 polymer ?
#
loop_
_entity_poly.entity_id
_entity_poly.type
_entity_poly.pdbx_seq_one_letter_code
_entity_poly.pdbx_strand_id
1 'polypeptide(L)'
;MRSLCANLLLLFCLFISNSAYSEDKKYTYYIEWNEVKGSNGYKIEIRKKSLEDTLVMEEKISVNSLEFKIPAGEYEFRISALNRFGKPSSWSQWSAFVVEQDRPKSVVDAEKKQAHAGNSQWKVLIPGLLPLEKKEYGRASLVFFWFGALAVAGNAERAAGNSLSQSGTNDSAFLTLVALTSPLPVSYFFLHQREEDKKEYDRHQNNQVSIGVLALLSYGLNVWLEKRSFQSTSVLIESKPEYSTRWAYPSSQTNSLFSLGRVEISFRKEFE
;
A
#
# COMPACT_ATOMS: atom_id res chain seq x y z
N MET A 1 63.99 0.44 -10.35
CA MET A 1 63.21 0.12 -11.58
C MET A 1 61.80 -0.40 -11.29
N ARG A 2 61.56 -1.29 -10.31
CA ARG A 2 60.21 -1.85 -10.04
C ARG A 2 59.14 -0.82 -9.61
N SER A 3 59.52 0.25 -8.88
CA SER A 3 58.59 1.30 -8.41
C SER A 3 58.20 2.32 -9.50
N LEU A 4 59.09 2.58 -10.47
CA LEU A 4 58.81 3.50 -11.58
C LEU A 4 57.82 2.91 -12.59
N CYS A 5 57.90 1.60 -12.88
CA CYS A 5 56.90 0.93 -13.70
C CYS A 5 55.51 0.92 -13.05
N ALA A 6 55.42 0.73 -11.73
CA ALA A 6 54.15 0.72 -11.02
C ALA A 6 53.45 2.09 -11.06
N ASN A 7 54.18 3.18 -10.87
CA ASN A 7 53.63 4.53 -10.95
C ASN A 7 53.24 4.93 -12.38
N LEU A 8 53.97 4.46 -13.40
CA LEU A 8 53.63 4.71 -14.81
C LEU A 8 52.33 3.98 -15.22
N LEU A 9 52.11 2.76 -14.70
CA LEU A 9 50.91 1.95 -14.96
C LEU A 9 49.66 2.56 -14.30
N LEU A 10 49.80 3.10 -13.09
CA LEU A 10 48.72 3.76 -12.35
C LEU A 10 48.28 5.07 -13.04
N LEU A 11 49.24 5.81 -13.61
CA LEU A 11 49.00 7.03 -14.38
C LEU A 11 48.30 6.71 -15.72
N PHE A 12 48.69 5.62 -16.39
CA PHE A 12 48.03 5.14 -17.60
C PHE A 12 46.58 4.70 -17.35
N CYS A 13 46.29 4.06 -16.21
CA CYS A 13 44.91 3.70 -15.83
C CYS A 13 44.01 4.92 -15.57
N LEU A 14 44.54 5.99 -14.96
CA LEU A 14 43.79 7.24 -14.74
C LEU A 14 43.46 7.98 -16.04
N PHE A 15 44.26 7.81 -17.10
CA PHE A 15 43.98 8.40 -18.41
C PHE A 15 42.94 7.61 -19.22
N ILE A 16 42.84 6.28 -19.05
CA ILE A 16 41.85 5.45 -19.76
C ILE A 16 40.43 5.65 -19.16
N SER A 17 40.32 6.01 -17.88
CA SER A 17 39.00 6.23 -17.25
C SER A 17 38.23 7.46 -17.79
N ASN A 18 38.90 8.40 -18.46
CA ASN A 18 38.27 9.62 -18.97
C ASN A 18 37.82 9.53 -20.44
N SER A 19 38.01 8.40 -21.13
CA SER A 19 37.57 8.22 -22.52
C SER A 19 36.34 7.32 -22.66
N ALA A 20 35.51 7.21 -21.63
CA ALA A 20 34.14 6.78 -21.81
C ALA A 20 33.34 7.94 -22.41
N TYR A 21 33.53 8.18 -23.71
CA TYR A 21 32.59 8.97 -24.49
C TYR A 21 31.23 8.26 -24.38
N SER A 22 30.30 8.87 -23.65
CA SER A 22 28.88 8.53 -23.75
C SER A 22 28.47 8.84 -25.19
N GLU A 23 28.35 7.81 -26.02
CA GLU A 23 27.74 7.97 -27.34
C GLU A 23 26.26 8.30 -27.11
N ASP A 24 25.89 9.56 -27.34
CA ASP A 24 24.50 10.00 -27.23
C ASP A 24 23.63 9.14 -28.15
N LYS A 25 22.82 8.27 -27.54
CA LYS A 25 21.91 7.38 -28.26
C LYS A 25 20.89 8.24 -29.02
N LYS A 26 21.01 8.26 -30.34
CA LYS A 26 20.09 8.99 -31.23
C LYS A 26 18.87 8.14 -31.55
N TYR A 27 17.70 8.76 -31.51
CA TYR A 27 16.42 8.14 -31.82
C TYR A 27 15.93 8.66 -33.16
N THR A 28 15.38 7.78 -33.98
CA THR A 28 14.73 8.16 -35.24
C THR A 28 13.39 8.81 -34.92
N TYR A 29 13.16 10.01 -35.45
CA TYR A 29 11.93 10.75 -35.30
C TYR A 29 11.38 11.11 -36.69
N TYR A 30 10.06 11.17 -36.79
CA TYR A 30 9.33 11.43 -38.03
C TYR A 30 8.38 12.60 -37.84
N ILE A 31 8.47 13.61 -38.71
CA ILE A 31 7.56 14.75 -38.72
C ILE A 31 6.89 14.80 -40.10
N GLU A 32 5.56 14.93 -40.10
CA GLU A 32 4.74 15.12 -41.28
C GLU A 32 3.92 16.41 -41.13
N TRP A 33 3.72 17.13 -42.24
CA TRP A 33 2.91 18.35 -42.26
C TRP A 33 2.02 18.42 -43.50
N ASN A 34 1.02 19.30 -43.41
CA ASN A 34 0.09 19.55 -44.51
C ASN A 34 0.78 20.29 -45.66
N GLU A 35 0.52 19.84 -46.88
CA GLU A 35 1.10 20.44 -48.08
C GLU A 35 0.54 21.84 -48.36
N VAL A 36 1.42 22.80 -48.64
CA VAL A 36 1.07 24.15 -49.09
C VAL A 36 1.11 24.20 -50.62
N LYS A 37 -0.06 24.34 -51.24
CA LYS A 37 -0.22 24.40 -52.70
C LYS A 37 0.65 25.50 -53.32
N GLY A 38 1.46 25.14 -54.30
CA GLY A 38 2.35 26.06 -55.01
C GLY A 38 3.69 26.34 -54.32
N SER A 39 4.02 25.60 -53.24
CA SER A 39 5.36 25.62 -52.66
C SER A 39 6.34 24.76 -53.48
N ASN A 40 7.61 25.17 -53.50
CA ASN A 40 8.70 24.43 -54.19
C ASN A 40 9.50 23.54 -53.22
N GLY A 41 8.98 23.38 -52.00
CA GLY A 41 9.64 22.68 -50.89
C GLY A 41 9.47 23.42 -49.56
N TYR A 42 10.15 22.94 -48.54
CA TYR A 42 10.03 23.37 -47.16
C TYR A 42 11.41 23.54 -46.53
N LYS A 43 11.52 24.47 -45.58
CA LYS A 43 12.67 24.64 -44.70
C LYS A 43 12.23 24.34 -43.27
N ILE A 44 12.92 23.42 -42.61
CA ILE A 44 12.64 22.99 -41.24
C ILE A 44 13.79 23.43 -40.35
N GLU A 45 13.47 24.00 -39.20
CA GLU A 45 14.43 24.34 -38.16
C GLU A 45 14.03 23.66 -36.85
N ILE A 46 14.98 22.98 -36.23
CA ILE A 46 14.82 22.30 -34.94
C ILE A 46 15.79 22.91 -33.94
N ARG A 47 15.27 23.35 -32.80
CA ARG A 47 16.05 23.90 -31.69
C ARG A 47 15.88 23.06 -30.43
N LYS A 48 16.92 23.03 -29.60
CA LYS A 48 16.85 22.41 -28.27
C LYS A 48 16.26 23.42 -27.30
N LYS A 49 15.22 23.02 -26.57
CA LYS A 49 14.62 23.83 -25.51
C LYS A 49 15.53 23.78 -24.28
N SER A 50 16.57 24.61 -24.28
CA SER A 50 17.53 24.78 -23.20
C SER A 50 17.75 26.27 -22.96
N LEU A 51 18.49 26.64 -21.92
CA LEU A 51 18.73 28.02 -21.49
C LEU A 51 19.30 28.96 -22.59
N GLU A 52 19.79 28.43 -23.71
CA GLU A 52 20.49 29.18 -24.76
C GLU A 52 19.92 28.96 -26.18
N ASP A 53 18.69 28.42 -26.32
CA ASP A 53 17.97 28.25 -27.60
C ASP A 53 18.86 27.82 -28.79
N THR A 54 19.63 26.76 -28.60
CA THR A 54 20.63 26.32 -29.58
C THR A 54 19.94 25.65 -30.78
N LEU A 55 20.23 26.12 -32.00
CA LEU A 55 19.78 25.49 -33.24
C LEU A 55 20.52 24.16 -33.42
N VAL A 56 19.76 23.08 -33.51
CA VAL A 56 20.28 21.70 -33.60
C VAL A 56 20.34 21.26 -35.05
N MET A 57 19.35 21.66 -35.86
CA MET A 57 19.23 21.19 -37.23
C MET A 57 18.49 22.20 -38.11
N GLU A 58 18.97 22.37 -39.34
CA GLU A 58 18.33 23.12 -40.40
C GLU A 58 18.38 22.30 -41.70
N GLU A 59 17.22 22.00 -42.29
CA GLU A 59 17.14 21.20 -43.51
C GLU A 59 16.13 21.74 -44.53
N LYS A 60 16.44 21.59 -45.82
CA LYS A 60 15.59 21.99 -46.94
C LYS A 60 15.16 20.77 -47.73
N ILE A 61 13.86 20.54 -47.84
CA ILE A 61 13.28 19.29 -48.35
C ILE A 61 12.14 19.62 -49.31
N SER A 62 12.01 18.87 -50.40
CA SER A 62 10.94 19.06 -51.39
C SER A 62 9.64 18.32 -51.04
N VAL A 63 9.71 17.36 -50.12
CA VAL A 63 8.61 16.49 -49.66
C VAL A 63 8.02 17.03 -48.36
N ASN A 64 6.77 16.68 -48.04
CA ASN A 64 6.03 17.11 -46.85
C ASN A 64 6.30 16.26 -45.58
N SER A 65 7.39 15.50 -45.57
CA SER A 65 7.79 14.66 -44.44
C SER A 65 9.30 14.67 -44.26
N LEU A 66 9.76 14.55 -43.01
CA LEU A 66 11.17 14.45 -42.67
C LEU A 66 11.41 13.37 -41.60
N GLU A 67 12.36 12.48 -41.87
CA GLU A 67 12.91 11.52 -40.91
C GLU A 67 14.32 11.95 -40.51
N PHE A 68 14.58 12.08 -39.21
CA PHE A 68 15.89 12.51 -38.69
C PHE A 68 16.23 11.81 -37.37
N LYS A 69 17.51 11.84 -36.98
CA LYS A 69 18.00 11.20 -35.76
C LYS A 69 18.48 12.23 -34.75
N ILE A 70 17.83 12.29 -33.60
CA ILE A 70 18.10 13.28 -32.54
C ILE A 70 18.24 12.59 -31.17
N PRO A 71 19.11 13.06 -30.25
CA PRO A 71 19.22 12.47 -28.92
C PRO A 71 18.02 12.81 -28.05
N ALA A 72 17.85 12.06 -26.96
CA ALA A 72 16.78 12.31 -25.99
C ALA A 72 16.85 13.74 -25.41
N GLY A 73 15.70 14.38 -25.27
CA GLY A 73 15.60 15.77 -24.82
C GLY A 73 14.33 16.47 -25.27
N GLU A 74 14.18 17.71 -24.82
CA GLU A 74 13.09 18.61 -25.21
C GLU A 74 13.50 19.48 -26.40
N TYR A 75 12.69 19.48 -27.44
CA TYR A 75 12.96 20.20 -28.68
C TYR A 75 11.74 20.97 -29.15
N GLU A 76 11.99 21.96 -29.99
CA GLU A 76 10.95 22.68 -30.70
C GLU A 76 11.30 22.74 -32.18
N PHE A 77 10.30 22.63 -33.04
CA PHE A 77 10.48 22.77 -34.48
C PHE A 77 9.54 23.81 -35.07
N ARG A 78 9.98 24.39 -36.19
CA ARG A 78 9.15 25.24 -37.05
C ARG A 78 9.42 24.94 -38.52
N ILE A 79 8.43 25.19 -39.36
CA ILE A 79 8.46 24.87 -40.78
C ILE A 79 8.12 26.15 -41.57
N SER A 80 8.82 26.40 -42.66
CA SER A 80 8.45 27.42 -43.65
C SER A 80 8.32 26.82 -45.02
N ALA A 81 7.26 27.16 -45.74
CA ALA A 81 7.17 26.89 -47.17
C ALA A 81 8.19 27.74 -47.95
N LEU A 82 8.76 27.18 -49.01
CA LEU A 82 9.68 27.85 -49.92
C LEU A 82 8.93 28.33 -51.17
N ASN A 83 9.14 29.60 -51.53
CA ASN A 83 8.64 30.16 -52.78
C ASN A 83 9.44 29.61 -53.98
N ARG A 84 9.00 29.90 -55.22
CA ARG A 84 9.69 29.56 -56.48
C ARG A 84 11.17 29.99 -56.52
N PHE A 85 11.55 30.99 -55.72
CA PHE A 85 12.91 31.50 -55.60
C PHE A 85 13.71 30.86 -54.44
N GLY A 86 13.19 29.81 -53.80
CA GLY A 86 13.87 29.12 -52.70
C GLY A 86 13.96 29.91 -51.39
N LYS A 87 13.17 30.99 -51.26
CA LYS A 87 13.10 31.83 -50.04
C LYS A 87 11.95 31.39 -49.13
N PRO A 88 12.14 31.38 -47.80
CA PRO A 88 11.07 31.10 -46.85
C PRO A 88 9.99 32.19 -46.95
N SER A 89 8.73 31.79 -47.14
CA SER A 89 7.61 32.72 -47.26
C SER A 89 7.00 33.08 -45.90
N SER A 90 6.52 32.07 -45.17
CA SER A 90 5.91 32.21 -43.85
C SER A 90 6.32 31.04 -42.97
N TRP A 91 6.74 31.36 -41.74
CA TRP A 91 7.08 30.38 -40.71
C TRP A 91 5.83 29.93 -39.94
N SER A 92 5.82 28.66 -39.54
CA SER A 92 4.87 28.14 -38.56
C SER A 92 5.21 28.63 -37.15
N GLN A 93 4.26 28.48 -36.23
CA GLN A 93 4.55 28.58 -34.80
C GLN A 93 5.51 27.46 -34.37
N TRP A 94 6.28 27.71 -33.31
CA TRP A 94 7.13 26.69 -32.68
C TRP A 94 6.25 25.63 -32.02
N SER A 95 6.48 24.37 -32.39
CA SER A 95 5.81 23.22 -31.78
C SER A 95 6.80 22.41 -30.96
N ALA A 96 6.48 22.18 -29.69
CA ALA A 96 7.33 21.42 -28.76
C ALA A 96 7.10 19.91 -28.90
N PHE A 97 8.18 19.15 -28.81
CA PHE A 97 8.16 17.69 -28.71
C PHE A 97 9.24 17.18 -27.77
N VAL A 98 9.00 16.03 -27.16
CA VAL A 98 9.92 15.39 -26.21
C VAL A 98 10.36 14.06 -26.78
N VAL A 99 11.67 13.87 -26.84
CA VAL A 99 12.27 12.59 -27.24
C VAL A 99 12.62 11.84 -25.97
N GLU A 100 11.77 10.90 -25.60
CA GLU A 100 11.95 10.08 -24.40
C GLU A 100 13.01 9.01 -24.62
N GLN A 101 13.85 8.81 -23.60
CA GLN A 101 14.72 7.65 -23.54
C GLN A 101 13.85 6.41 -23.30
N ASP A 102 13.89 5.45 -24.22
CA ASP A 102 13.26 4.13 -24.06
C ASP A 102 13.60 3.56 -22.67
N ARG A 103 12.63 3.59 -21.75
CA ARG A 103 12.80 2.99 -20.43
C ARG A 103 12.86 1.47 -20.61
N PRO A 104 13.83 0.77 -20.00
CA PRO A 104 13.89 -0.68 -20.14
C PRO A 104 12.60 -1.30 -19.60
N LYS A 105 11.95 -2.17 -20.40
CA LYS A 105 10.69 -2.86 -20.06
C LYS A 105 10.70 -3.49 -18.66
N SER A 106 11.86 -3.96 -18.19
CA SER A 106 12.04 -4.54 -16.87
C SER A 106 11.67 -3.60 -15.72
N VAL A 107 11.90 -2.29 -15.86
CA VAL A 107 11.56 -1.29 -14.83
C VAL A 107 10.06 -1.04 -14.81
N VAL A 108 9.43 -0.94 -16.00
CA VAL A 108 7.97 -0.77 -16.12
C VAL A 108 7.23 -2.00 -15.57
N ASP A 109 7.73 -3.20 -15.85
CA ASP A 109 7.15 -4.44 -15.34
C ASP A 109 7.34 -4.57 -13.81
N ALA A 110 8.46 -4.09 -13.27
CA ALA A 110 8.71 -4.05 -11.83
C ALA A 110 7.77 -3.06 -11.12
N GLU A 111 7.60 -1.85 -11.66
CA GLU A 111 6.65 -0.84 -11.16
C GLU A 111 5.20 -1.35 -11.25
N LYS A 112 4.83 -2.00 -12.35
CA LYS A 112 3.50 -2.60 -12.50
C LYS A 112 3.27 -3.71 -11.48
N LYS A 113 4.26 -4.56 -11.22
CA LYS A 113 4.19 -5.58 -10.16
C LYS A 113 4.09 -4.97 -8.76
N GLN A 114 4.79 -3.87 -8.49
CA GLN A 114 4.67 -3.11 -7.25
C GLN A 114 3.28 -2.46 -7.10
N ALA A 115 2.73 -1.90 -8.17
CA ALA A 115 1.38 -1.34 -8.20
C ALA A 115 0.28 -2.39 -7.98
N HIS A 116 0.46 -3.61 -8.51
CA HIS A 116 -0.47 -4.73 -8.27
C HIS A 116 -0.28 -5.33 -6.86
N ALA A 117 0.94 -5.34 -6.32
CA ALA A 117 1.20 -5.76 -4.94
C ALA A 117 0.57 -4.81 -3.90
N GLY A 118 0.44 -3.51 -4.25
CA GLY A 118 -0.22 -2.51 -3.41
C GLY A 118 -1.75 -2.63 -3.30
N ASN A 119 -2.41 -3.43 -4.14
CA ASN A 119 -3.87 -3.41 -4.27
C ASN A 119 -4.60 -4.67 -3.70
N SER A 120 -3.94 -5.46 -2.84
CA SER A 120 -4.57 -6.62 -2.19
C SER A 120 -5.00 -6.33 -0.74
N GLN A 121 -5.81 -5.30 -0.53
CA GLN A 121 -6.38 -4.99 0.79
C GLN A 121 -7.70 -5.75 1.02
N TRP A 122 -7.62 -7.03 1.37
CA TRP A 122 -8.74 -7.68 2.05
C TRP A 122 -8.84 -7.11 3.47
N LYS A 123 -9.68 -6.09 3.64
CA LYS A 123 -9.97 -5.48 4.95
C LYS A 123 -11.07 -6.30 5.64
N VAL A 124 -10.70 -7.17 6.57
CA VAL A 124 -11.66 -7.80 7.48
C VAL A 124 -11.94 -6.81 8.61
N LEU A 125 -13.20 -6.36 8.70
CA LEU A 125 -13.62 -5.34 9.65
C LEU A 125 -14.22 -6.04 10.88
N ILE A 126 -13.50 -6.00 12.00
CA ILE A 126 -14.01 -6.46 13.29
C ILE A 126 -14.04 -5.23 14.20
N PRO A 127 -15.20 -4.85 14.78
CA PRO A 127 -15.27 -3.66 15.64
C PRO A 127 -14.22 -3.72 16.76
N GLY A 128 -13.37 -2.70 16.88
CA GLY A 128 -12.28 -2.66 17.87
C GLY A 128 -10.98 -3.38 17.46
N LEU A 129 -10.89 -3.86 16.22
CA LEU A 129 -9.68 -4.39 15.58
C LEU A 129 -9.56 -3.71 14.21
N LEU A 130 -8.53 -2.90 14.06
CA LEU A 130 -8.23 -2.18 12.82
C LEU A 130 -8.19 -3.08 11.59
N PRO A 131 -8.29 -2.50 10.38
CA PRO A 131 -7.90 -3.20 9.17
C PRO A 131 -6.43 -3.65 9.28
N LEU A 132 -6.24 -4.93 9.60
CA LEU A 132 -4.92 -5.55 9.75
C LEU A 132 -4.24 -5.64 8.39
N GLU A 133 -3.07 -5.06 8.27
CA GLU A 133 -2.21 -5.30 7.10
C GLU A 133 -1.68 -6.73 7.13
N LYS A 134 -1.37 -7.28 5.95
CA LYS A 134 -0.89 -8.66 5.77
C LYS A 134 0.34 -9.02 6.64
N LYS A 135 1.08 -8.01 7.09
CA LYS A 135 2.29 -8.15 7.91
C LYS A 135 2.02 -8.26 9.42
N GLU A 136 0.78 -8.00 9.87
CA GLU A 136 0.42 -7.92 11.29
C GLU A 136 -0.47 -9.08 11.77
N TYR A 137 -0.77 -10.06 10.90
CA TYR A 137 -1.59 -11.24 11.26
C TYR A 137 -1.05 -12.02 12.46
N GLY A 138 0.28 -12.10 12.63
CA GLY A 138 0.87 -12.78 13.78
C GLY A 138 0.45 -12.12 15.11
N ARG A 139 0.43 -10.79 15.16
CA ARG A 139 0.01 -10.04 16.36
C ARG A 139 -1.48 -10.23 16.63
N ALA A 140 -2.30 -10.12 15.58
CA ALA A 140 -3.74 -10.32 15.70
C ALA A 140 -4.09 -11.74 16.17
N SER A 141 -3.44 -12.76 15.59
CA SER A 141 -3.63 -14.16 15.97
C SER A 141 -3.29 -14.39 17.44
N LEU A 142 -2.21 -13.79 17.95
CA LEU A 142 -1.85 -13.85 19.37
C LEU A 142 -2.91 -13.21 20.27
N VAL A 143 -3.47 -12.07 19.87
CA VAL A 143 -4.55 -11.40 20.62
C VAL A 143 -5.80 -12.29 20.68
N PHE A 144 -6.23 -12.83 19.55
CA PHE A 144 -7.38 -13.75 19.52
C PHE A 144 -7.13 -15.01 20.34
N PHE A 145 -5.92 -15.58 20.24
CA PHE A 145 -5.53 -16.74 21.02
C PHE A 145 -5.54 -16.42 22.52
N TRP A 146 -5.02 -15.27 22.93
CA TRP A 146 -5.03 -14.81 24.31
C TRP A 146 -6.45 -14.68 24.89
N PHE A 147 -7.34 -13.99 24.17
CA PHE A 147 -8.74 -13.87 24.60
C PHE A 147 -9.48 -15.21 24.58
N GLY A 148 -9.16 -16.08 23.61
CA GLY A 148 -9.66 -17.46 23.59
C GLY A 148 -9.22 -18.25 24.82
N ALA A 149 -7.95 -18.15 25.21
CA ALA A 149 -7.42 -18.82 26.41
C ALA A 149 -8.09 -18.30 27.69
N LEU A 150 -8.29 -16.98 27.82
CA LEU A 150 -9.01 -16.39 28.96
C LEU A 150 -10.46 -16.86 29.03
N ALA A 151 -11.14 -16.97 27.88
CA ALA A 151 -12.51 -17.47 27.83
C ALA A 151 -12.62 -18.94 28.25
N VAL A 152 -11.69 -19.79 27.80
CA VAL A 152 -11.62 -21.20 28.21
C VAL A 152 -11.34 -21.31 29.71
N ALA A 153 -10.38 -20.54 30.23
CA ALA A 153 -10.06 -20.53 31.66
C ALA A 153 -11.27 -20.07 32.50
N GLY A 154 -11.94 -18.98 32.10
CA GLY A 154 -13.14 -18.49 32.79
C GLY A 154 -14.28 -19.51 32.77
N ASN A 155 -14.48 -20.22 31.66
CA ASN A 155 -15.49 -21.27 31.58
C ASN A 155 -15.15 -22.50 32.43
N ALA A 156 -13.87 -22.87 32.51
CA ALA A 156 -13.42 -23.95 33.39
C ALA A 156 -13.66 -23.63 34.87
N GLU A 157 -13.34 -22.40 35.30
CA GLU A 157 -13.60 -21.91 36.66
C GLU A 157 -15.11 -21.88 36.98
N ARG A 158 -15.93 -21.43 36.01
CA ARG A 158 -17.39 -21.46 36.14
C ARG A 158 -17.92 -22.90 36.28
N ALA A 159 -17.43 -23.84 35.48
CA ALA A 159 -17.84 -25.23 35.53
C ALA A 159 -17.48 -25.89 36.87
N ALA A 160 -16.27 -25.61 37.39
CA ALA A 160 -15.82 -26.08 38.69
C ALA A 160 -16.65 -25.50 39.84
N GLY A 161 -16.97 -24.20 39.81
CA GLY A 161 -17.88 -23.60 40.79
C GLY A 161 -19.29 -24.21 40.75
N ASN A 162 -19.82 -24.46 39.55
CA ASN A 162 -21.15 -25.04 39.39
C ASN A 162 -21.23 -26.47 39.94
N SER A 163 -20.21 -27.30 39.73
CA SER A 163 -20.22 -28.69 40.24
C SER A 163 -20.28 -28.75 41.77
N LEU A 164 -19.59 -27.83 42.47
CA LEU A 164 -19.65 -27.73 43.93
C LEU A 164 -21.06 -27.32 44.40
N SER A 165 -21.66 -26.34 43.73
CA SER A 165 -23.01 -25.85 44.09
C SER A 165 -24.12 -26.89 43.85
N GLN A 166 -23.91 -27.80 42.90
CA GLN A 166 -24.88 -28.83 42.52
C GLN A 166 -24.63 -30.17 43.24
N SER A 167 -23.60 -30.25 44.08
CA SER A 167 -23.35 -31.46 44.86
C SER A 167 -24.51 -31.74 45.81
N GLY A 168 -24.93 -33.01 45.89
CA GLY A 168 -25.98 -33.45 46.82
C GLY A 168 -25.63 -33.22 48.29
N THR A 169 -24.33 -33.11 48.62
CA THR A 169 -23.85 -32.75 49.97
C THR A 169 -24.17 -31.31 50.35
N ASN A 170 -24.44 -30.45 49.37
CA ASN A 170 -24.78 -29.04 49.57
C ASN A 170 -26.28 -28.75 49.47
N ASP A 171 -27.10 -29.78 49.21
CA ASP A 171 -28.55 -29.64 49.23
C ASP A 171 -29.04 -29.37 50.66
N SER A 172 -29.78 -28.27 50.82
CA SER A 172 -30.40 -27.89 52.08
C SER A 172 -31.34 -28.96 52.65
N ALA A 173 -32.07 -29.68 51.80
CA ALA A 173 -32.99 -30.73 52.25
C ALA A 173 -32.22 -31.94 52.78
N PHE A 174 -31.19 -32.38 52.06
CA PHE A 174 -30.28 -33.44 52.50
C PHE A 174 -29.62 -33.09 53.83
N LEU A 175 -29.03 -31.89 53.95
CA LEU A 175 -28.35 -31.47 55.17
C LEU A 175 -29.29 -31.35 56.36
N THR A 176 -30.51 -30.87 56.15
CA THR A 176 -31.53 -30.79 57.20
C THR A 176 -31.93 -32.18 57.68
N LEU A 177 -32.12 -33.12 56.75
CA LEU A 177 -32.43 -34.51 57.07
C LEU A 177 -31.28 -35.15 57.85
N VAL A 178 -30.04 -35.04 57.36
CA VAL A 178 -28.85 -35.56 58.04
C VAL A 178 -28.72 -34.96 59.44
N ALA A 179 -28.92 -33.65 59.61
CA ALA A 179 -28.84 -33.00 60.92
C ALA A 179 -29.90 -33.50 61.91
N LEU A 180 -31.09 -33.89 61.43
CA LEU A 180 -32.19 -34.36 62.27
C LEU A 180 -32.15 -35.87 62.56
N THR A 181 -31.66 -36.68 61.62
CA THR A 181 -31.79 -38.14 61.69
C THR A 181 -30.47 -38.88 61.91
N SER A 182 -29.31 -38.24 61.71
CA SER A 182 -28.01 -38.89 61.84
C SER A 182 -27.33 -38.60 63.19
N PRO A 183 -26.43 -39.49 63.65
CA PRO A 183 -25.61 -39.22 64.84
C PRO A 183 -24.75 -37.96 64.70
N LEU A 184 -24.49 -37.27 65.81
CA LEU A 184 -23.77 -35.99 65.83
C LEU A 184 -22.46 -35.97 65.00
N PRO A 185 -21.57 -36.99 65.06
CA PRO A 185 -20.34 -36.97 64.27
C PRO A 185 -20.58 -36.94 62.75
N VAL A 186 -21.62 -37.61 62.26
CA VAL A 186 -21.97 -37.66 60.84
C VAL A 186 -22.54 -36.31 60.40
N SER A 187 -23.43 -35.72 61.19
CA SER A 187 -23.96 -34.38 60.91
C SER A 187 -22.86 -33.31 60.88
N TYR A 188 -21.91 -33.37 61.82
CA TYR A 188 -20.77 -32.47 61.88
C TYR A 188 -19.87 -32.62 60.66
N PHE A 189 -19.61 -33.85 60.22
CA PHE A 189 -18.82 -34.12 59.01
C PHE A 189 -19.42 -33.46 57.76
N PHE A 190 -20.73 -33.62 57.52
CA PHE A 190 -21.38 -33.00 56.35
C PHE A 190 -21.46 -31.48 56.43
N LEU A 191 -21.66 -30.92 57.63
CA LEU A 191 -21.61 -29.46 57.82
C LEU A 191 -20.21 -28.90 57.56
N HIS A 192 -19.17 -29.61 58.02
CA HIS A 192 -17.79 -29.24 57.75
C HIS A 192 -17.45 -29.32 56.26
N GLN A 193 -17.85 -30.41 55.59
CA GLN A 193 -17.69 -30.56 54.14
C GLN A 193 -18.32 -29.40 53.37
N ARG A 194 -19.53 -28.98 53.76
CA ARG A 194 -20.20 -27.81 53.15
C ARG A 194 -19.39 -26.53 53.31
N GLU A 195 -18.76 -26.31 54.47
CA GLU A 195 -17.91 -25.14 54.69
C GLU A 195 -16.68 -25.15 53.80
N GLU A 196 -16.09 -26.33 53.58
CA GLU A 196 -14.98 -26.50 52.64
C GLU A 196 -15.41 -26.26 51.19
N ASP A 197 -16.52 -26.88 50.76
CA ASP A 197 -17.09 -26.68 49.42
C ASP A 197 -17.43 -25.20 49.17
N LYS A 198 -17.91 -24.49 50.19
CA LYS A 198 -18.20 -23.05 50.11
C LYS A 198 -16.92 -22.23 49.93
N LYS A 199 -15.86 -22.52 50.68
CA LYS A 199 -14.56 -21.83 50.51
C LYS A 199 -14.01 -22.04 49.10
N GLU A 200 -14.13 -23.26 48.59
CA GLU A 200 -13.67 -23.60 47.24
C GLU A 200 -14.51 -22.90 46.16
N TYR A 201 -15.83 -22.85 46.34
CA TYR A 201 -16.74 -22.08 45.49
C TYR A 201 -16.36 -20.60 45.45
N ASP A 202 -16.13 -19.98 46.61
CA ASP A 202 -15.74 -18.57 46.72
C ASP A 202 -14.40 -18.31 46.01
N ARG A 203 -13.47 -19.27 46.06
CA ARG A 203 -12.21 -19.21 45.31
C ARG A 203 -12.46 -19.20 43.79
N HIS A 204 -13.32 -20.08 43.29
CA HIS A 204 -13.69 -20.12 41.87
C HIS A 204 -14.42 -18.84 41.41
N GLN A 205 -15.24 -18.23 42.26
CA GLN A 205 -15.87 -16.94 41.96
C GLN A 205 -14.84 -15.81 41.88
N ASN A 206 -13.91 -15.75 42.84
CA ASN A 206 -12.82 -14.76 42.83
C ASN A 206 -11.90 -14.91 41.61
N ASN A 207 -11.62 -16.15 41.19
CA ASN A 207 -10.86 -16.43 39.98
C ASN A 207 -11.60 -15.94 38.72
N GLN A 208 -12.91 -16.18 38.61
CA GLN A 208 -13.72 -15.67 37.49
C GLN A 208 -13.70 -14.14 37.41
N VAL A 209 -13.85 -13.46 38.55
CA VAL A 209 -13.75 -11.99 38.61
C VAL A 209 -12.36 -11.53 38.18
N SER A 210 -11.31 -12.18 38.67
CA SER A 210 -9.92 -11.85 38.32
C SER A 210 -9.65 -12.02 36.82
N ILE A 211 -10.14 -13.11 36.22
CA ILE A 211 -10.05 -13.36 34.77
C ILE A 211 -10.81 -12.28 33.98
N GLY A 212 -12.01 -11.91 34.43
CA GLY A 212 -12.80 -10.84 33.82
C GLY A 212 -12.09 -9.48 33.85
N VAL A 213 -11.54 -9.10 35.00
CA VAL A 213 -10.74 -7.87 35.16
C VAL A 213 -9.50 -7.92 34.27
N LEU A 214 -8.79 -9.04 34.21
CA LEU A 214 -7.63 -9.22 33.35
C LEU A 214 -7.98 -9.08 31.86
N ALA A 215 -9.13 -9.60 31.43
CA ALA A 215 -9.62 -9.46 30.07
C ALA A 215 -9.90 -7.98 29.72
N LEU A 216 -10.55 -7.24 30.62
CA LEU A 216 -10.82 -5.81 30.44
C LEU A 216 -9.53 -4.98 30.39
N LEU A 217 -8.58 -5.25 31.28
CA LEU A 217 -7.28 -4.58 31.27
C LEU A 217 -6.48 -4.91 30.01
N SER A 218 -6.49 -6.18 29.56
CA SER A 218 -5.84 -6.60 28.32
C SER A 218 -6.44 -5.89 27.11
N TYR A 219 -7.76 -5.74 27.07
CA TYR A 219 -8.45 -5.00 26.01
C TYR A 219 -8.10 -3.52 26.05
N GLY A 220 -8.16 -2.88 27.21
CA GLY A 220 -7.80 -1.48 27.39
C GLY A 220 -6.36 -1.18 27.01
N LEU A 221 -5.42 -2.06 27.38
CA LEU A 221 -4.02 -1.96 26.98
C LEU A 221 -3.85 -2.09 25.47
N ASN A 222 -4.57 -3.03 24.84
CA ASN A 222 -4.51 -3.22 23.39
C ASN A 222 -5.00 -1.95 22.65
N VAL A 223 -6.17 -1.43 23.04
CA VAL A 223 -6.72 -0.17 22.48
C VAL A 223 -5.79 1.02 22.74
N TRP A 224 -5.14 1.09 23.91
CA TRP A 224 -4.20 2.16 24.23
C TRP A 224 -2.92 2.11 23.38
N LEU A 225 -2.34 0.92 23.22
CA LEU A 225 -1.17 0.70 22.36
C LEU A 225 -1.50 1.02 20.90
N GLU A 226 -2.70 0.67 20.47
CA GLU A 226 -3.23 0.98 19.15
C GLU A 226 -3.36 2.49 18.94
N LYS A 227 -3.98 3.24 19.86
CA LYS A 227 -4.07 4.70 19.75
C LYS A 227 -2.71 5.39 19.71
N ARG A 228 -1.69 4.84 20.39
CA ARG A 228 -0.34 5.39 20.39
C ARG A 228 0.39 5.15 19.07
N SER A 229 0.11 4.06 18.35
CA SER A 229 0.73 3.79 17.06
C SER A 229 0.24 4.71 15.94
N PHE A 230 -0.93 5.35 16.11
CA PHE A 230 -1.57 6.20 15.11
C PHE A 230 -1.11 7.66 15.03
N GLN A 231 -0.23 8.12 15.91
CA GLN A 231 0.20 9.52 15.91
C GLN A 231 0.90 9.96 14.60
N SER A 232 1.26 9.04 13.70
CA SER A 232 1.91 9.31 12.41
C SER A 232 1.12 8.85 11.17
N THR A 233 -0.19 8.59 11.29
CA THR A 233 -1.01 8.10 10.16
C THR A 233 -2.01 9.15 9.71
N SER A 234 -1.81 9.75 8.54
CA SER A 234 -2.77 10.67 7.94
C SER A 234 -3.88 9.89 7.24
N VAL A 235 -5.13 10.30 7.48
CA VAL A 235 -6.32 9.72 6.84
C VAL A 235 -6.53 10.42 5.51
N LEU A 236 -6.27 9.70 4.41
CA LEU A 236 -6.50 10.22 3.07
C LEU A 236 -7.85 9.69 2.57
N ILE A 237 -8.81 10.59 2.48
CA ILE A 237 -10.13 10.34 1.90
C ILE A 237 -10.04 10.71 0.42
N GLU A 238 -10.01 9.70 -0.46
CA GLU A 238 -9.98 9.90 -1.90
C GLU A 238 -11.32 9.46 -2.49
N SER A 239 -12.01 10.38 -3.17
CA SER A 239 -13.18 10.05 -3.98
C SER A 239 -12.71 9.73 -5.40
N LYS A 240 -12.71 8.45 -5.78
CA LYS A 240 -12.37 8.07 -7.16
C LYS A 240 -13.64 8.08 -8.03
N PRO A 241 -13.64 8.79 -9.17
CA PRO A 241 -14.71 8.66 -10.15
C PRO A 241 -14.65 7.25 -10.75
N GLU A 242 -15.79 6.58 -10.76
CA GLU A 242 -15.93 5.23 -11.27
C GLU A 242 -15.86 5.29 -12.81
N TYR A 243 -14.68 5.03 -13.39
CA TYR A 243 -14.54 4.95 -14.84
C TYR A 243 -15.23 3.68 -15.32
N SER A 244 -16.31 3.85 -16.10
CA SER A 244 -16.98 2.77 -16.82
C SER A 244 -15.97 1.99 -17.64
N THR A 245 -15.80 0.70 -17.32
CA THR A 245 -15.05 -0.24 -18.12
C THR A 245 -15.61 -0.29 -19.55
N ARG A 246 -14.72 -0.21 -20.54
CA ARG A 246 -15.00 -0.09 -21.99
C ARG A 246 -15.73 -1.30 -22.63
N TRP A 247 -16.32 -2.19 -21.84
CA TRP A 247 -17.02 -3.38 -22.31
C TRP A 247 -18.28 -3.62 -21.48
N ALA A 248 -19.28 -2.74 -21.62
CA ALA A 248 -20.62 -2.98 -21.13
C ALA A 248 -21.62 -2.71 -22.27
N TYR A 249 -22.49 -3.69 -22.51
CA TYR A 249 -23.56 -3.66 -23.51
C TYR A 249 -24.49 -2.44 -23.31
N PRO A 250 -25.07 -1.88 -24.38
CA PRO A 250 -25.88 -0.68 -24.28
C PRO A 250 -27.31 -1.04 -23.85
N SER A 251 -27.55 -1.22 -22.55
CA SER A 251 -28.89 -1.12 -21.98
C SER A 251 -28.86 -0.90 -20.46
N SER A 252 -28.53 0.32 -20.05
CA SER A 252 -29.06 0.91 -18.82
C SER A 252 -28.68 2.38 -18.77
N GLN A 253 -29.64 3.24 -19.10
CA GLN A 253 -29.59 4.63 -18.64
C GLN A 253 -29.76 4.60 -17.11
N THR A 254 -28.67 4.80 -16.38
CA THR A 254 -28.74 5.11 -14.95
C THR A 254 -28.77 6.64 -14.80
N ASN A 255 -29.78 7.12 -14.08
CA ASN A 255 -30.03 8.53 -13.84
C ASN A 255 -28.82 9.20 -13.15
N SER A 256 -28.34 10.31 -13.73
CA SER A 256 -27.10 11.00 -13.39
C SER A 256 -27.15 11.90 -12.14
N LEU A 257 -28.09 11.70 -11.22
CA LEU A 257 -28.29 12.60 -10.06
C LEU A 257 -27.69 12.10 -8.74
N PHE A 258 -27.26 10.83 -8.64
CA PHE A 258 -26.68 10.29 -7.40
C PHE A 258 -25.53 9.29 -7.63
N SER A 259 -24.64 9.55 -8.59
CA SER A 259 -23.36 8.82 -8.65
C SER A 259 -22.39 9.44 -7.64
N LEU A 260 -22.55 9.10 -6.37
CA LEU A 260 -21.49 9.28 -5.38
C LEU A 260 -20.41 8.26 -5.73
N GLY A 261 -19.32 8.74 -6.33
CA GLY A 261 -18.15 7.92 -6.62
C GLY A 261 -17.69 7.17 -5.37
N ARG A 262 -17.04 6.02 -5.57
CA ARG A 262 -16.54 5.19 -4.48
C ARG A 262 -15.61 6.03 -3.60
N VAL A 263 -16.04 6.28 -2.36
CA VAL A 263 -15.21 6.94 -1.34
C VAL A 263 -14.29 5.87 -0.75
N GLU A 264 -13.01 5.93 -1.09
CA GLU A 264 -11.99 5.06 -0.51
C GLU A 264 -11.32 5.78 0.66
N ILE A 265 -11.47 5.23 1.87
CA ILE A 265 -10.74 5.70 3.04
C ILE A 265 -9.45 4.88 3.13
N SER A 266 -8.32 5.55 2.89
CA SER A 266 -6.99 4.96 2.97
C SER A 266 -6.20 5.58 4.13
N PHE A 267 -5.49 4.73 4.87
CA PHE A 267 -4.60 5.17 5.94
C PHE A 267 -3.18 5.17 5.39
N ARG A 268 -2.52 6.33 5.35
CA ARG A 268 -1.14 6.44 4.89
C ARG A 268 -0.25 6.68 6.10
N LYS A 269 0.74 5.81 6.30
CA LYS A 269 1.79 6.03 7.28
C LYS A 269 2.80 7.01 6.69
N GLU A 270 2.98 8.17 7.33
CA GLU A 270 4.04 9.10 6.93
C GLU A 270 5.38 8.50 7.39
N PHE A 271 6.27 8.26 6.43
CA PHE A 271 7.65 7.90 6.71
C PHE A 271 8.44 9.20 6.77
N GLU A 272 8.98 9.53 7.95
CA GLU A 272 10.13 10.45 8.08
C GLU A 272 11.37 9.86 7.40
#